data_AF-A0A1C6YBI4-F1
#
_entry.id   AF-A0A1C6YBI4-F1
#
_cell.length_a   1.000
_cell.length_b   1.000
_cell.length_c   1.000
_cell.angle_alpha   90.00
_cell.angle_beta   90.00
_cell.angle_gamma   90.00
#
_symmetry.space_group_name_H-M   'P 1'
#
loop_
_entity.id
_entity.type
_entity.pdbx_description
1 polymer ?
#
loop_
_entity_poly.entity_id
_entity_poly.type
_entity_poly.pdbx_seq_one_letter_code
_entity_poly.pdbx_strand_id
1 'polypeptide(L)'
;MLQNNLKNKKKNIKNGENKVNNVNKKTKALAKKTILNKKKIEKSPTILRWIYLLRNLKLNQLKKNIDDEMNNYEINKNINNKMLLFLNDDLEKNIILEKIEDLKNSSINVLIDIHKENINNMEKQFENEIKKLFKNFEDDQEILKKNKNSIVHKINIFYNKMEENRKGRKNNLEKDEQDIMDEIYKNNIAEKHISNYNFKKIKEENDKTFNDLLIENKRALNDEDEKYNLIKIKYEKNQNNLLSKEKEVHDLELKIDNWKLKLENEVKIYGIQIERLRKDKTQLLNHIRTIKLILQKLKHNDKQRLIDITSNSSKCIKKLEENIVLANKLISTNNLCRKYETEREKLFSCLSLEDPKKEDITIEEEKDKLFSNNNLKEKKICLFDNFFKRKNKVVLDIIILKKELKYLKKKNKEYKKNIDEMEDKLNLNRTVKFKKEDFIIRPS
;
A
#
# COMPACT_ATOMS: atom_id res chain seq x y z
N MET A 1 41.72 25.41 -14.60
CA MET A 1 40.85 25.44 -15.80
C MET A 1 39.40 25.72 -15.41
N LEU A 2 39.09 26.96 -15.00
CA LEU A 2 37.79 27.33 -14.41
C LEU A 2 37.31 28.74 -14.84
N GLN A 3 37.69 29.20 -16.04
CA GLN A 3 37.33 30.55 -16.53
C GLN A 3 36.58 30.62 -17.87
N ASN A 4 36.29 29.49 -18.54
CA ASN A 4 35.66 29.52 -19.87
C ASN A 4 34.16 29.17 -19.94
N ASN A 5 33.51 28.78 -18.83
CA ASN A 5 32.08 28.43 -18.85
C ASN A 5 31.12 29.55 -18.37
N LEU A 6 31.63 30.74 -18.02
CA LEU A 6 30.80 31.89 -17.63
C LEU A 6 30.47 32.87 -18.78
N LYS A 7 31.12 32.74 -19.95
CA LYS A 7 30.84 33.60 -21.12
C LYS A 7 29.69 33.11 -22.02
N ASN A 8 29.27 31.85 -21.90
CA ASN A 8 28.14 31.31 -22.68
C ASN A 8 26.77 31.44 -21.98
N LYS A 9 26.72 31.78 -20.69
CA LYS A 9 25.46 32.08 -19.97
C LYS A 9 24.97 33.53 -20.11
N LYS A 10 25.79 34.47 -20.60
CA LYS A 10 25.40 35.89 -20.81
C LYS A 10 24.96 36.22 -22.25
N LYS A 11 25.10 35.31 -23.23
CA LYS A 11 24.63 35.51 -24.62
C LYS A 11 23.21 34.98 -24.89
N ASN A 12 22.70 34.04 -24.09
CA ASN A 12 21.32 33.54 -24.25
C ASN A 12 20.25 34.36 -23.51
N ILE A 13 20.64 35.26 -22.60
CA ILE A 13 19.71 36.15 -21.89
C ILE A 13 19.37 37.40 -22.73
N LYS A 14 20.29 37.87 -23.59
CA LYS A 14 20.05 39.00 -24.50
C LYS A 14 19.18 38.67 -25.74
N ASN A 15 19.04 37.39 -26.08
CA ASN A 15 18.16 36.96 -27.18
C ASN A 15 16.71 36.67 -26.74
N GLY A 16 16.47 36.54 -25.43
CA GLY A 16 15.12 36.44 -24.85
C GLY A 16 14.43 37.81 -24.71
N GLU A 17 15.15 38.84 -24.29
CA GLU A 17 14.59 40.20 -24.09
C GLU A 17 14.20 40.91 -25.41
N ASN A 18 14.92 40.62 -26.50
CA ASN A 18 14.60 41.18 -27.83
C ASN A 18 13.38 40.52 -28.50
N LYS A 19 13.01 39.28 -28.12
CA LYS A 19 11.74 38.66 -28.56
C LYS A 19 10.54 39.17 -27.76
N VAL A 20 10.72 39.50 -26.47
CA VAL A 20 9.64 40.06 -25.62
C VAL A 20 9.31 41.51 -26.01
N ASN A 21 10.30 42.32 -26.38
CA ASN A 21 10.06 43.71 -26.80
C ASN A 21 9.45 43.86 -28.21
N ASN A 22 9.68 42.91 -29.12
CA ASN A 22 9.11 42.94 -30.47
C ASN A 22 7.64 42.44 -30.51
N VAL A 23 7.25 41.60 -29.55
CA VAL A 23 5.85 41.18 -29.35
C VAL A 23 5.04 42.32 -28.69
N ASN A 24 5.64 43.09 -27.78
CA ASN A 24 4.97 44.22 -27.11
C ASN A 24 4.74 45.46 -28.00
N LYS A 25 5.50 45.64 -29.09
CA LYS A 25 5.23 46.70 -30.10
C LYS A 25 4.16 46.28 -31.12
N LYS A 26 4.05 44.99 -31.47
CA LYS A 26 2.98 44.49 -32.35
C LYS A 26 1.61 44.45 -31.65
N THR A 27 1.55 44.22 -30.34
CA THR A 27 0.29 44.26 -29.58
C THR A 27 -0.24 45.68 -29.36
N LYS A 28 0.61 46.70 -29.26
CA LYS A 28 0.18 48.11 -29.13
C LYS A 28 -0.26 48.76 -30.45
N ALA A 29 0.28 48.33 -31.60
CA ALA A 29 -0.15 48.82 -32.91
C ALA A 29 -1.48 48.19 -33.38
N LEU A 30 -1.77 46.95 -33.00
CA LEU A 30 -3.06 46.30 -33.28
C LEU A 30 -4.20 46.83 -32.38
N ALA A 31 -3.87 47.29 -31.17
CA ALA A 31 -4.82 47.89 -30.23
C ALA A 31 -5.23 49.33 -30.62
N LYS A 32 -4.37 50.11 -31.29
CA LYS A 32 -4.72 51.48 -31.73
C LYS A 32 -5.49 51.55 -33.05
N LYS A 33 -5.42 50.52 -33.91
CA LYS A 33 -6.24 50.42 -35.14
C LYS A 33 -7.66 49.88 -34.93
N THR A 34 -8.01 49.46 -33.72
CA THR A 34 -9.36 48.95 -33.37
C THR A 34 -10.21 49.93 -32.55
N ILE A 35 -9.69 51.15 -32.28
CA ILE A 35 -10.37 52.17 -31.45
C ILE A 35 -11.12 53.22 -32.30
N LEU A 36 -10.85 53.30 -33.60
CA LEU A 36 -11.50 54.27 -34.50
C LEU A 36 -12.39 53.57 -35.55
N ASN A 37 -13.26 52.66 -35.11
CA ASN A 37 -14.43 52.19 -35.89
C ASN A 37 -15.35 51.32 -35.02
N LYS A 38 -16.00 51.94 -34.04
CA LYS A 38 -17.22 51.41 -33.43
C LYS A 38 -18.22 52.54 -33.27
N LYS A 39 -18.76 53.00 -34.41
CA LYS A 39 -20.14 53.47 -34.43
C LYS A 39 -20.99 52.33 -33.85
N LYS A 40 -21.86 52.69 -32.91
CA LYS A 40 -22.84 51.83 -32.25
C LYS A 40 -23.54 50.94 -33.29
N ILE A 41 -23.15 49.68 -33.35
CA ILE A 41 -24.01 48.62 -33.85
C ILE A 41 -24.26 47.81 -32.60
N GLU A 42 -25.44 47.97 -32.03
CA GLU A 42 -25.98 47.03 -31.05
C GLU A 42 -25.97 45.66 -31.73
N LYS A 43 -24.90 44.90 -31.51
CA LYS A 43 -24.82 43.52 -32.00
C LYS A 43 -25.97 42.81 -31.30
N SER A 44 -26.87 42.25 -32.10
CA SER A 44 -28.02 41.47 -31.65
C SER A 44 -27.64 40.63 -30.41
N PRO A 45 -28.46 40.60 -29.33
CA PRO A 45 -28.18 39.86 -28.10
C PRO A 45 -27.68 38.42 -28.35
N THR A 46 -28.13 37.83 -29.45
CA THR A 46 -27.72 36.52 -29.96
C THR A 46 -26.22 36.46 -30.30
N ILE A 47 -25.65 37.46 -30.97
CA ILE A 47 -24.22 37.50 -31.34
C ILE A 47 -23.33 37.61 -30.09
N LEU A 48 -23.75 38.39 -29.09
CA LEU A 48 -23.04 38.47 -27.80
C LEU A 48 -23.13 37.15 -27.03
N ARG A 49 -24.28 36.46 -27.08
CA ARG A 49 -24.46 35.12 -26.51
C ARG A 49 -23.56 34.09 -27.19
N TRP A 50 -23.42 34.14 -28.52
CA TRP A 50 -22.52 33.27 -29.29
C TRP A 50 -21.04 33.53 -28.98
N ILE A 51 -20.64 34.79 -28.86
CA ILE A 51 -19.26 35.15 -28.46
C ILE A 51 -18.96 34.64 -27.05
N TYR A 52 -19.92 34.75 -26.11
CA TYR A 52 -19.78 34.20 -24.76
C TYR A 52 -19.68 32.67 -24.77
N LEU A 53 -20.53 31.98 -25.55
CA LEU A 53 -20.48 30.53 -25.74
C LEU A 53 -19.15 30.05 -26.33
N LEU A 54 -18.67 30.69 -27.41
CA LEU A 54 -17.41 30.34 -28.05
C LEU A 54 -16.20 30.61 -27.15
N ARG A 55 -16.24 31.70 -26.37
CA ARG A 55 -15.23 31.96 -25.34
C ARG A 55 -15.25 30.87 -24.28
N ASN A 56 -16.41 30.48 -23.77
CA ASN A 56 -16.52 29.40 -22.79
C ASN A 56 -16.08 28.04 -23.34
N LEU A 57 -16.39 27.72 -24.59
CA LEU A 57 -15.91 26.50 -25.24
C LEU A 57 -14.38 26.52 -25.37
N LYS A 58 -13.80 27.64 -25.82
CA LYS A 58 -12.34 27.78 -25.89
C LYS A 58 -11.67 27.77 -24.51
N LEU A 59 -12.31 28.34 -23.51
CA LEU A 59 -11.84 28.32 -22.12
C LEU A 59 -11.89 26.90 -21.55
N ASN A 60 -12.95 26.14 -21.83
CA ASN A 60 -13.05 24.73 -21.45
C ASN A 60 -12.04 23.86 -22.21
N GLN A 61 -11.80 24.12 -23.50
CA GLN A 61 -10.77 23.43 -24.27
C GLN A 61 -9.37 23.72 -23.72
N LEU A 62 -9.07 24.98 -23.39
CA LEU A 62 -7.78 25.35 -22.77
C LEU A 62 -7.63 24.75 -21.37
N LYS A 63 -8.69 24.71 -20.56
CA LYS A 63 -8.68 24.01 -19.27
C LYS A 63 -8.37 22.53 -19.45
N LYS A 64 -9.06 21.87 -20.37
CA LYS A 64 -8.79 20.45 -20.68
C LYS A 64 -7.35 20.24 -21.15
N ASN A 65 -6.83 21.11 -22.02
CA ASN A 65 -5.43 21.03 -22.45
C ASN A 65 -4.44 21.23 -21.28
N ILE A 66 -4.74 22.15 -20.35
CA ILE A 66 -3.92 22.37 -19.15
C ILE A 66 -4.00 21.15 -18.24
N ASP A 67 -5.18 20.57 -18.04
CA ASP A 67 -5.37 19.36 -17.24
C ASP A 67 -4.63 18.16 -17.86
N ASP A 68 -4.69 18.01 -19.19
CA ASP A 68 -3.97 16.98 -19.94
C ASP A 68 -2.44 17.17 -19.85
N GLU A 69 -1.94 18.41 -19.96
CA GLU A 69 -0.52 18.75 -19.75
C GLU A 69 -0.07 18.53 -18.31
N MET A 70 -0.91 18.86 -17.32
CA MET A 70 -0.63 18.59 -15.91
C MET A 70 -0.54 17.10 -15.63
N ASN A 71 -1.47 16.30 -16.18
CA ASN A 71 -1.45 14.85 -16.05
C ASN A 71 -0.20 14.26 -16.73
N ASN A 72 0.16 14.73 -17.93
CA ASN A 72 1.40 14.32 -18.59
C ASN A 72 2.65 14.68 -17.79
N TYR A 73 2.68 15.86 -17.17
CA TYR A 73 3.76 16.27 -16.28
C TYR A 73 3.85 15.37 -15.04
N GLU A 74 2.73 15.02 -14.41
CA GLU A 74 2.69 14.09 -13.28
C GLU A 74 3.16 12.68 -13.66
N ILE A 75 2.74 12.18 -14.83
CA ILE A 75 3.20 10.89 -15.37
C ILE A 75 4.71 10.92 -15.60
N ASN A 76 5.24 11.96 -16.26
CA ASN A 76 6.67 12.10 -16.51
C ASN A 76 7.47 12.26 -15.22
N LYS A 77 6.96 13.00 -14.23
CA LYS A 77 7.56 13.11 -12.91
C LYS A 77 7.61 11.74 -12.22
N ASN A 78 6.56 10.94 -12.32
CA ASN A 78 6.53 9.58 -11.77
C ASN A 78 7.50 8.63 -12.48
N ILE A 79 7.62 8.71 -13.81
CA ILE A 79 8.62 7.93 -14.58
C ILE A 79 10.03 8.32 -14.15
N ASN A 80 10.33 9.61 -14.07
CA ASN A 80 11.64 10.10 -13.63
C ASN A 80 11.96 9.72 -12.19
N ASN A 81 10.98 9.77 -11.29
CA ASN A 81 11.15 9.31 -9.90
C ASN A 81 11.44 7.81 -9.83
N LYS A 82 10.76 6.99 -10.65
CA LYS A 82 11.06 5.55 -10.74
C LYS A 82 12.45 5.28 -11.30
N MET A 83 12.86 6.01 -12.35
CA MET A 83 14.20 5.92 -12.92
C MET A 83 15.27 6.30 -11.90
N LEU A 84 15.04 7.37 -11.12
CA LEU A 84 15.92 7.78 -10.04
C LEU A 84 16.02 6.70 -8.95
N LEU A 85 14.90 6.06 -8.60
CA LEU A 85 14.90 4.95 -7.65
C LEU A 85 15.74 3.77 -8.16
N PHE A 86 15.55 3.37 -9.43
CA PHE A 86 16.36 2.30 -10.04
C PHE A 86 17.85 2.63 -10.07
N LEU A 87 18.20 3.86 -10.44
CA LEU A 87 19.59 4.31 -10.43
C LEU A 87 20.18 4.29 -9.01
N ASN A 88 19.38 4.66 -8.00
CA ASN A 88 19.81 4.62 -6.61
C ASN A 88 20.00 3.18 -6.12
N ASP A 89 19.07 2.28 -6.44
CA ASP A 89 19.18 0.85 -6.11
C ASP A 89 20.43 0.22 -6.77
N ASP A 90 20.76 0.59 -8.01
CA ASP A 90 21.96 0.09 -8.69
C ASP A 90 23.25 0.67 -8.09
N LEU A 91 23.24 1.94 -7.64
CA LEU A 91 24.36 2.51 -6.88
C LEU A 91 24.54 1.79 -5.53
N GLU A 92 23.46 1.50 -4.81
CA GLU A 92 23.52 0.75 -3.56
C GLU A 92 24.08 -0.67 -3.77
N LYS A 93 23.64 -1.37 -4.82
CA LYS A 93 24.21 -2.68 -5.20
C LYS A 93 25.71 -2.59 -5.47
N ASN A 94 26.15 -1.58 -6.22
CA ASN A 94 27.57 -1.38 -6.53
C ASN A 94 28.40 -1.12 -5.25
N ILE A 95 27.90 -0.29 -4.33
CA ILE A 95 28.54 -0.04 -3.04
C ILE A 95 28.65 -1.32 -2.21
N ILE A 96 27.62 -2.18 -2.25
CA ILE A 96 27.65 -3.47 -1.57
C ILE A 96 28.70 -4.40 -2.19
N LEU A 97 28.77 -4.47 -3.53
CA LEU A 97 29.77 -5.27 -4.24
C LEU A 97 31.20 -4.81 -3.95
N GLU A 98 31.45 -3.49 -3.92
CA GLU A 98 32.74 -2.91 -3.57
C GLU A 98 33.15 -3.29 -2.13
N LYS A 99 32.22 -3.17 -1.17
CA LYS A 99 32.47 -3.62 0.22
C LYS A 99 32.77 -5.11 0.32
N ILE A 100 32.12 -5.95 -0.47
CA ILE A 100 32.38 -7.40 -0.49
C ILE A 100 33.78 -7.67 -1.05
N GLU A 101 34.18 -7.00 -2.12
CA GLU A 101 35.53 -7.15 -2.70
C GLU A 101 36.61 -6.63 -1.75
N ASP A 102 36.36 -5.53 -1.02
CA ASP A 102 37.26 -5.02 0.02
C ASP A 102 37.43 -6.00 1.19
N LEU A 103 36.34 -6.61 1.68
CA LEU A 103 36.39 -7.61 2.74
C LEU A 103 37.13 -8.87 2.29
N LYS A 104 36.88 -9.31 1.05
CA LYS A 104 37.57 -10.44 0.44
C LYS A 104 39.07 -10.16 0.30
N ASN A 105 39.44 -8.98 -0.22
CA ASN A 105 40.84 -8.55 -0.33
C ASN A 105 41.49 -8.39 1.04
N SER A 106 40.78 -7.90 2.06
CA SER A 106 41.29 -7.82 3.43
C SER A 106 41.63 -9.21 3.98
N SER A 107 40.76 -10.20 3.77
CA SER A 107 41.01 -11.58 4.21
C SER A 107 42.20 -12.22 3.47
N ILE A 108 42.34 -11.93 2.18
CA ILE A 108 43.46 -12.42 1.36
C ILE A 108 44.78 -11.78 1.76
N ASN A 109 44.77 -10.49 2.12
CA ASN A 109 45.94 -9.77 2.58
C ASN A 109 46.43 -10.31 3.93
N VAL A 110 45.52 -10.58 4.88
CA VAL A 110 45.87 -11.23 6.15
C VAL A 110 46.51 -12.60 5.91
N LEU A 111 45.97 -13.38 4.98
CA LEU A 111 46.54 -14.68 4.63
C LEU A 111 47.94 -14.55 4.00
N ILE A 112 48.12 -13.58 3.09
CA ILE A 112 49.43 -13.26 2.49
C ILE A 112 50.43 -12.86 3.58
N ASP A 113 50.02 -12.05 4.55
CA ASP A 113 50.88 -11.60 5.64
C ASP A 113 51.30 -12.76 6.55
N ILE A 114 50.37 -13.66 6.90
CA ILE A 114 50.68 -14.89 7.65
C ILE A 114 51.67 -15.77 6.85
N HIS A 115 51.47 -15.92 5.53
CA HIS A 115 52.39 -16.71 4.71
C HIS A 115 53.78 -16.07 4.59
N LYS A 116 53.87 -14.74 4.46
CA LYS A 116 55.15 -14.02 4.47
C LYS A 116 55.86 -14.16 5.81
N GLU A 117 55.12 -14.05 6.92
CA GLU A 117 55.66 -14.23 8.26
C GLU A 117 56.18 -15.66 8.47
N ASN A 118 55.43 -16.66 8.02
CA ASN A 118 55.85 -18.05 8.06
C ASN A 118 57.11 -18.31 7.22
N ILE A 119 57.20 -17.77 6.00
CA ILE A 119 58.39 -17.89 5.15
C ILE A 119 59.59 -17.25 5.84
N ASN A 120 59.44 -16.03 6.36
CA ASN A 120 60.52 -15.33 7.06
C ASN A 120 60.96 -16.07 8.34
N ASN A 121 60.03 -16.70 9.07
CA ASN A 121 60.35 -17.52 10.22
C ASN A 121 61.10 -18.80 9.82
N MET A 122 60.72 -19.46 8.72
CA MET A 122 61.45 -20.60 8.18
C MET A 122 62.85 -20.20 7.73
N GLU A 123 63.00 -19.09 7.01
CA GLU A 123 64.30 -18.53 6.61
C GLU A 123 65.20 -18.26 7.82
N LYS A 124 64.67 -17.63 8.86
CA LYS A 124 65.40 -17.41 10.13
C LYS A 124 65.79 -18.72 10.81
N GLN A 125 64.93 -19.73 10.81
CA GLN A 125 65.25 -21.05 11.36
C GLN A 125 66.39 -21.70 10.57
N PHE A 126 66.34 -21.68 9.24
CA PHE A 126 67.40 -22.17 8.38
C PHE A 126 68.73 -21.43 8.62
N GLU A 127 68.72 -20.10 8.70
CA GLU A 127 69.93 -19.33 9.01
C GLU A 127 70.51 -19.68 10.39
N ASN A 128 69.65 -19.90 11.38
CA ASN A 128 70.08 -20.29 12.72
C ASN A 128 70.68 -21.70 12.75
N GLU A 129 70.12 -22.65 11.99
CA GLU A 129 70.68 -23.99 11.84
C GLU A 129 72.05 -23.94 11.15
N ILE A 130 72.20 -23.14 10.09
CA ILE A 130 73.48 -22.93 9.42
C ILE A 130 74.51 -22.36 10.40
N LYS A 131 74.16 -21.35 11.20
CA LYS A 131 75.06 -20.77 12.22
C LYS A 131 75.46 -21.80 13.29
N LYS A 132 74.53 -22.65 13.73
CA LYS A 132 74.83 -23.74 14.67
C LYS A 132 75.78 -24.77 14.06
N LEU A 133 75.58 -25.16 12.81
CA LEU A 133 76.48 -26.08 12.11
C LEU A 133 77.90 -25.52 11.98
N PHE A 134 78.04 -24.24 11.62
CA PHE A 134 79.34 -23.58 11.59
C PHE A 134 80.02 -23.55 12.96
N LYS A 135 79.28 -23.22 14.01
CA LYS A 135 79.82 -23.22 15.37
C LYS A 135 80.28 -24.61 15.81
N ASN A 136 79.48 -25.65 15.56
CA ASN A 136 79.86 -27.03 15.86
C ASN A 136 81.13 -27.43 15.11
N PHE A 137 81.28 -27.01 13.85
CA PHE A 137 82.47 -27.29 13.06
C PHE A 137 83.73 -26.59 13.62
N GLU A 138 83.60 -25.35 14.08
CA GLU A 138 84.69 -24.62 14.74
C GLU A 138 85.09 -25.29 16.06
N ASP A 139 84.11 -25.67 16.88
CA ASP A 139 84.32 -26.39 18.14
C ASP A 139 85.03 -27.73 17.90
N ASP A 140 84.58 -28.51 16.91
CA ASP A 140 85.22 -29.77 16.50
C ASP A 140 86.65 -29.56 16.01
N GLN A 141 86.90 -28.51 15.23
CA GLN A 141 88.24 -28.16 14.76
C GLN A 141 89.16 -27.82 15.94
N GLU A 142 88.65 -27.11 16.95
CA GLU A 142 89.42 -26.76 18.16
C GLU A 142 89.75 -28.00 18.99
N ILE A 143 88.78 -28.91 19.17
CA ILE A 143 88.98 -30.19 19.86
C ILE A 143 90.05 -31.03 19.14
N LEU A 144 89.99 -31.13 17.81
CA LEU A 144 90.99 -31.86 17.04
C LEU A 144 92.39 -31.24 17.14
N LYS A 145 92.51 -29.90 17.14
CA LYS A 145 93.78 -29.21 17.37
C LYS A 145 94.32 -29.47 18.78
N LYS A 146 93.48 -29.41 19.82
CA LYS A 146 93.86 -29.73 21.21
C LYS A 146 94.34 -31.18 21.33
N ASN A 147 93.64 -32.13 20.71
CA ASN A 147 94.03 -33.54 20.69
C ASN A 147 95.36 -33.75 19.97
N LYS A 148 95.57 -33.13 18.80
CA LYS A 148 96.86 -33.17 18.10
C LYS A 148 98.00 -32.64 18.97
N ASN A 149 97.81 -31.49 19.62
CA ASN A 149 98.83 -30.89 20.47
C ASN A 149 99.16 -31.77 21.69
N SER A 150 98.15 -32.40 22.28
CA SER A 150 98.34 -33.36 23.38
C SER A 150 99.14 -34.60 22.94
N ILE A 151 98.86 -35.14 21.76
CA ILE A 151 99.61 -36.27 21.19
C ILE A 151 101.06 -35.89 20.90
N VAL A 152 101.29 -34.73 20.28
CA VAL A 152 102.65 -34.22 20.00
C VAL A 152 103.44 -34.01 21.30
N HIS A 153 102.80 -33.45 22.33
CA HIS A 153 103.43 -33.26 23.64
C HIS A 153 103.83 -34.59 24.30
N LYS A 154 102.94 -35.59 24.28
CA LYS A 154 103.22 -36.94 24.80
C LYS A 154 104.40 -37.61 24.06
N ILE A 155 104.45 -37.48 22.73
CA ILE A 155 105.57 -38.01 21.93
C ILE A 155 106.88 -37.30 22.31
N ASN A 156 106.86 -35.99 22.47
CA ASN A 156 108.06 -35.22 22.82
C ASN A 156 108.60 -35.57 24.21
N ILE A 157 107.71 -35.79 25.19
CA ILE A 157 108.07 -36.30 26.52
C ILE A 157 108.74 -37.69 26.42
N PHE A 158 108.19 -38.57 25.59
CA PHE A 158 108.74 -39.91 25.39
C PHE A 158 110.15 -39.87 24.76
N TYR A 159 110.35 -39.03 23.74
CA TYR A 159 111.66 -38.84 23.11
C TYR A 159 112.70 -38.28 24.10
N ASN A 160 112.35 -37.23 24.86
CA ASN A 160 113.24 -36.66 25.87
C ASN A 160 113.65 -37.71 26.93
N LYS A 161 112.69 -38.52 27.38
CA LYS A 161 112.94 -39.59 28.38
C LYS A 161 113.83 -40.72 27.83
N MET A 162 113.74 -41.01 26.53
CA MET A 162 114.64 -41.97 25.87
C MET A 162 116.08 -41.44 25.74
N GLU A 163 116.23 -40.15 25.51
CA GLU A 163 117.53 -39.49 25.35
C GLU A 163 118.27 -39.32 26.69
N GLU A 164 117.53 -39.02 27.76
CA GLU A 164 118.05 -39.07 29.14
C GLU A 164 118.53 -40.47 29.53
N ASN A 165 117.77 -41.52 29.19
CA ASN A 165 118.15 -42.91 29.48
C ASN A 165 119.44 -43.37 28.78
N ARG A 166 119.73 -42.85 27.59
CA ARG A 166 120.99 -43.14 26.88
C ARG A 166 122.20 -42.44 27.51
N LYS A 167 122.01 -41.23 28.06
CA LYS A 167 123.07 -40.50 28.79
C LYS A 167 123.33 -41.11 30.17
N GLY A 168 122.30 -41.64 30.85
CA GLY A 168 122.40 -42.31 32.14
C GLY A 168 123.19 -43.63 32.14
N ARG A 169 123.02 -44.48 31.11
CA ARG A 169 123.75 -45.77 31.03
C ARG A 169 125.27 -45.66 30.94
N LYS A 170 125.81 -44.51 30.55
CA LYS A 170 127.27 -44.31 30.42
C LYS A 170 127.93 -43.81 31.71
N ASN A 171 127.17 -43.13 32.56
CA ASN A 171 127.69 -42.54 33.81
C ASN A 171 127.46 -43.43 35.05
N ASN A 172 126.56 -44.42 34.98
CA ASN A 172 126.25 -45.30 36.12
C ASN A 172 127.27 -46.44 36.30
N LEU A 173 127.97 -46.89 35.26
CA LEU A 173 128.97 -47.98 35.39
C LEU A 173 130.20 -47.64 36.23
N GLU A 174 130.49 -46.35 36.49
CA GLU A 174 131.68 -45.92 37.26
C GLU A 174 131.36 -45.49 38.71
N LYS A 175 130.08 -45.35 39.06
CA LYS A 175 129.64 -44.95 40.41
C LYS A 175 128.90 -46.04 41.18
N ASP A 176 128.42 -47.07 40.49
CA ASP A 176 127.64 -48.18 41.07
C ASP A 176 128.46 -49.13 41.97
N GLU A 177 129.80 -49.06 42.05
CA GLU A 177 130.58 -49.96 42.93
C GLU A 177 130.75 -49.42 44.37
N GLN A 178 130.64 -48.11 44.59
CA GLN A 178 130.98 -47.51 45.89
C GLN A 178 129.75 -47.01 46.69
N ASP A 179 128.64 -46.68 46.04
CA ASP A 179 127.46 -46.08 46.67
C ASP A 179 126.34 -47.09 47.04
N ILE A 180 126.41 -48.35 46.57
CA ILE A 180 125.37 -49.39 46.82
C ILE A 180 125.24 -49.78 48.31
N MET A 181 126.32 -49.64 49.10
CA MET A 181 126.31 -50.12 50.48
C MET A 181 125.72 -49.13 51.50
N ASP A 182 125.74 -47.82 51.21
CA ASP A 182 125.33 -46.80 52.19
C ASP A 182 123.96 -46.14 51.89
N GLU A 183 123.41 -46.27 50.67
CA GLU A 183 122.10 -45.70 50.28
C GLU A 183 120.87 -46.56 50.64
N ILE A 184 121.00 -47.88 50.73
CA ILE A 184 119.86 -48.80 50.94
C ILE A 184 119.15 -48.54 52.29
N TYR A 185 119.89 -48.12 53.32
CA TYR A 185 119.32 -47.88 54.65
C TYR A 185 118.70 -46.49 54.84
N LYS A 186 119.19 -45.45 54.15
CA LYS A 186 118.61 -44.08 54.22
C LYS A 186 117.42 -43.86 53.30
N ASN A 187 117.40 -44.49 52.11
CA ASN A 187 116.30 -44.32 51.15
C ASN A 187 114.98 -44.95 51.64
N ASN A 188 115.04 -46.10 52.30
CA ASN A 188 113.84 -46.84 52.71
C ASN A 188 112.97 -46.07 53.76
N ILE A 189 113.61 -45.24 54.60
CA ILE A 189 112.92 -44.42 55.61
C ILE A 189 112.33 -43.15 54.97
N ALA A 190 113.08 -42.47 54.10
CA ALA A 190 112.60 -41.27 53.41
C ALA A 190 111.45 -41.58 52.43
N GLU A 191 111.54 -42.68 51.70
CA GLU A 191 110.55 -43.12 50.72
C GLU A 191 109.19 -43.42 51.38
N LYS A 192 109.18 -44.05 52.56
CA LYS A 192 107.94 -44.31 53.32
C LYS A 192 107.27 -43.02 53.82
N HIS A 193 108.04 -42.03 54.26
CA HIS A 193 107.52 -40.73 54.68
C HIS A 193 106.99 -39.89 53.50
N ILE A 194 107.71 -39.86 52.38
CA ILE A 194 107.28 -39.17 51.16
C ILE A 194 106.03 -39.81 50.57
N SER A 195 105.97 -41.15 50.54
CA SER A 195 104.79 -41.87 50.07
C SER A 195 103.57 -41.58 50.94
N ASN A 196 103.70 -41.64 52.27
CA ASN A 196 102.61 -41.28 53.18
C ASN A 196 102.18 -39.81 53.06
N TYR A 197 103.11 -38.87 52.88
CA TYR A 197 102.76 -37.47 52.65
C TYR A 197 102.01 -37.27 51.33
N ASN A 198 102.48 -37.89 50.25
CA ASN A 198 101.82 -37.85 48.95
C ASN A 198 100.43 -38.49 49.00
N PHE A 199 100.28 -39.64 49.66
CA PHE A 199 98.97 -40.26 49.87
C PHE A 199 98.03 -39.38 50.68
N LYS A 200 98.53 -38.72 51.73
CA LYS A 200 97.72 -37.80 52.53
C LYS A 200 97.29 -36.57 51.71
N LYS A 201 98.20 -36.02 50.91
CA LYS A 201 97.91 -34.88 50.02
C LYS A 201 96.90 -35.25 48.94
N ILE A 202 97.06 -36.39 48.27
CA ILE A 202 96.10 -36.90 47.26
C ILE A 202 94.75 -37.19 47.91
N LYS A 203 94.72 -37.74 49.13
CA LYS A 203 93.47 -37.97 49.85
C LYS A 203 92.78 -36.66 50.19
N GLU A 204 93.51 -35.66 50.70
CA GLU A 204 92.96 -34.34 51.01
C GLU A 204 92.48 -33.60 49.75
N GLU A 205 93.18 -33.72 48.62
CA GLU A 205 92.75 -33.17 47.32
C GLU A 205 91.51 -33.90 46.78
N ASN A 206 91.45 -35.22 46.88
CA ASN A 206 90.28 -36.02 46.51
C ASN A 206 89.07 -35.70 47.41
N ASP A 207 89.28 -35.56 48.72
CA ASP A 207 88.21 -35.19 49.66
C ASP A 207 87.71 -33.77 49.40
N LYS A 208 88.59 -32.82 49.04
CA LYS A 208 88.19 -31.47 48.62
C LYS A 208 87.38 -31.49 47.33
N THR A 209 87.89 -32.12 46.27
CA THR A 209 87.19 -32.22 44.98
C THR A 209 85.86 -32.94 45.11
N PHE A 210 85.78 -34.01 45.91
CA PHE A 210 84.53 -34.71 46.19
C PHE A 210 83.54 -33.82 46.92
N ASN A 211 83.96 -33.11 47.98
CA ASN A 211 83.09 -32.19 48.71
C ASN A 211 82.62 -31.03 47.82
N ASP A 212 83.50 -30.47 46.99
CA ASP A 212 83.16 -29.40 46.04
C ASP A 212 82.12 -29.87 45.02
N LEU A 213 82.30 -31.04 44.42
CA LEU A 213 81.33 -31.66 43.50
C LEU A 213 79.99 -31.96 44.21
N LEU A 214 80.02 -32.36 45.48
CA LEU A 214 78.83 -32.66 46.26
C LEU A 214 78.05 -31.38 46.60
N ILE A 215 78.76 -30.29 46.90
CA ILE A 215 78.16 -28.95 47.09
C ILE A 215 77.57 -28.44 45.78
N GLU A 216 78.28 -28.58 44.66
CA GLU A 216 77.81 -28.16 43.34
C GLU A 216 76.56 -28.93 42.92
N ASN A 217 76.55 -30.26 43.08
CA ASN A 217 75.35 -31.08 42.81
C ASN A 217 74.16 -30.70 43.70
N LYS A 218 74.40 -30.44 44.99
CA LYS A 218 73.33 -29.97 45.90
C LYS A 218 72.76 -28.63 45.47
N ARG A 219 73.60 -27.70 44.99
CA ARG A 219 73.15 -26.41 44.44
C ARG A 219 72.33 -26.61 43.16
N ALA A 220 72.82 -27.42 42.22
CA ALA A 220 72.08 -27.72 40.99
C ALA A 220 70.72 -28.39 41.26
N LEU A 221 70.66 -29.33 42.22
CA LEU A 221 69.42 -29.98 42.62
C LEU A 221 68.44 -28.96 43.21
N ASN A 222 68.90 -28.08 44.12
CA ASN A 222 68.06 -27.02 44.69
C ASN A 222 67.56 -26.05 43.62
N ASP A 223 68.42 -25.64 42.67
CA ASP A 223 68.04 -24.74 41.58
C ASP A 223 66.97 -25.38 40.67
N GLU A 224 67.07 -26.67 40.38
CA GLU A 224 66.05 -27.41 39.63
C GLU A 224 64.76 -27.60 40.44
N ASP A 225 64.84 -27.86 41.75
CA ASP A 225 63.67 -27.92 42.65
C ASP A 225 62.95 -26.56 42.72
N GLU A 226 63.68 -25.45 42.76
CA GLU A 226 63.12 -24.10 42.71
C GLU A 226 62.42 -23.83 41.37
N LYS A 227 63.05 -24.19 40.24
CA LYS A 227 62.42 -24.09 38.90
C LYS A 227 61.15 -24.93 38.81
N TYR A 228 61.20 -26.16 39.31
CA TYR A 228 60.04 -27.05 39.35
C TYR A 228 58.90 -26.45 40.18
N ASN A 229 59.21 -25.92 41.37
CA ASN A 229 58.22 -25.27 42.23
C ASN A 229 57.61 -24.02 41.57
N LEU A 230 58.41 -23.20 40.89
CA LEU A 230 57.92 -22.05 40.13
C LEU A 230 56.98 -22.47 38.99
N ILE A 231 57.33 -23.53 38.27
CA ILE A 231 56.52 -24.11 37.20
C ILE A 231 55.21 -24.67 37.79
N LYS A 232 55.27 -25.40 38.90
CA LYS A 232 54.10 -25.95 39.60
C LYS A 232 53.13 -24.86 40.04
N ILE A 233 53.62 -23.79 40.68
CA ILE A 233 52.80 -22.64 41.10
C ILE A 233 52.16 -21.96 39.87
N LYS A 234 52.89 -21.83 38.75
CA LYS A 234 52.32 -21.30 37.50
C LYS A 234 51.22 -22.20 36.95
N TYR A 235 51.40 -23.51 36.97
CA TYR A 235 50.37 -24.47 36.54
C TYR A 235 49.12 -24.39 37.42
N GLU A 236 49.27 -24.38 38.75
CA GLU A 236 48.14 -24.24 39.68
C GLU A 236 47.38 -22.93 39.49
N LYS A 237 48.09 -21.80 39.27
CA LYS A 237 47.48 -20.51 38.93
C LYS A 237 46.72 -20.58 37.60
N ASN A 238 47.32 -21.16 36.57
CA ASN A 238 46.68 -21.31 35.26
C ASN A 238 45.44 -22.21 35.34
N GLN A 239 45.50 -23.29 36.11
CA GLN A 239 44.37 -24.20 36.33
C GLN A 239 43.22 -23.49 37.06
N ASN A 240 43.51 -22.72 38.11
CA ASN A 240 42.48 -21.94 38.81
C ASN A 240 41.86 -20.86 37.91
N ASN A 241 42.68 -20.20 37.08
CA ASN A 241 42.19 -19.23 36.11
C ASN A 241 41.30 -19.89 35.04
N LEU A 242 41.69 -21.07 34.54
CA LEU A 242 40.89 -21.84 33.60
C LEU A 242 39.53 -22.22 34.20
N LEU A 243 39.51 -22.76 35.42
CA LEU A 243 38.28 -23.10 36.14
C LEU A 243 37.39 -21.86 36.38
N SER A 244 37.98 -20.71 36.69
CA SER A 244 37.22 -19.46 36.83
C SER A 244 36.60 -19.03 35.50
N LYS A 245 37.33 -19.19 34.39
CA LYS A 245 36.84 -18.86 33.04
C LYS A 245 35.79 -19.85 32.56
N GLU A 246 35.93 -21.14 32.86
CA GLU A 246 34.91 -22.15 32.58
C GLU A 246 33.60 -21.84 33.30
N LYS A 247 33.65 -21.43 34.58
CA LYS A 247 32.45 -20.96 35.30
C LYS A 247 31.83 -19.72 34.66
N GLU A 248 32.65 -18.75 34.26
CA GLU A 248 32.18 -17.54 33.59
C GLU A 248 31.49 -17.85 32.25
N VAL A 249 32.06 -18.78 31.47
CA VAL A 249 31.47 -19.28 30.22
C VAL A 249 30.14 -19.97 30.51
N HIS A 250 30.08 -20.86 31.51
CA HIS A 250 28.86 -21.55 31.88
C HIS A 250 27.74 -20.58 32.32
N ASP A 251 28.08 -19.55 33.10
CA ASP A 251 27.12 -18.51 33.50
C ASP A 251 26.60 -17.71 32.30
N LEU A 252 27.45 -17.46 31.29
CA LEU A 252 27.05 -16.81 30.05
C LEU A 252 26.17 -17.72 29.20
N GLU A 253 26.46 -19.02 29.11
CA GLU A 253 25.61 -20.00 28.44
C GLU A 253 24.22 -20.06 29.07
N LEU A 254 24.13 -20.13 30.40
CA LEU A 254 22.86 -20.09 31.12
C LEU A 254 22.09 -18.79 30.86
N LYS A 255 22.76 -17.64 30.80
CA LYS A 255 22.13 -16.36 30.43
C LYS A 255 21.61 -16.41 29.01
N ILE A 256 22.40 -16.91 28.06
CA ILE A 256 22.00 -17.05 26.65
C ILE A 256 20.76 -17.93 26.55
N ASP A 257 20.72 -19.08 27.22
CA ASP A 257 19.58 -19.99 27.17
C ASP A 257 18.33 -19.40 27.82
N ASN A 258 18.48 -18.67 28.93
CA ASN A 258 17.38 -17.89 29.50
C ASN A 258 16.85 -16.83 28.52
N TRP A 259 17.72 -16.14 27.79
CA TRP A 259 17.31 -15.16 26.77
C TRP A 259 16.64 -15.83 25.57
N LYS A 260 17.12 -16.98 25.11
CA LYS A 260 16.47 -17.78 24.06
C LYS A 260 15.06 -18.17 24.48
N LEU A 261 14.88 -18.66 25.72
CA LEU A 261 13.58 -19.07 26.24
C LEU A 261 12.62 -17.87 26.39
N LYS A 262 13.12 -16.72 26.87
CA LYS A 262 12.33 -15.47 26.90
C LYS A 262 11.91 -15.04 25.50
N LEU A 263 12.82 -15.06 24.54
CA LEU A 263 12.53 -14.68 23.15
C LEU A 263 11.49 -15.63 22.52
N GLU A 264 11.62 -16.94 22.74
CA GLU A 264 10.67 -17.92 22.24
C GLU A 264 9.27 -17.71 22.85
N ASN A 265 9.20 -17.40 24.14
CA ASN A 265 7.94 -17.08 24.80
C ASN A 265 7.31 -15.79 24.27
N GLU A 266 8.10 -14.72 24.08
CA GLU A 266 7.63 -13.47 23.48
C GLU A 266 7.09 -13.73 22.06
N VAL A 267 7.80 -14.49 21.23
CA VAL A 267 7.34 -14.87 19.88
C VAL A 267 6.01 -15.63 19.93
N LYS A 268 5.85 -16.58 20.86
CA LYS A 268 4.58 -17.30 21.05
C LYS A 268 3.45 -16.35 21.48
N ILE A 269 3.71 -15.44 22.42
CA ILE A 269 2.72 -14.44 22.89
C ILE A 269 2.29 -13.52 21.75
N TYR A 270 3.24 -12.96 20.99
CA TYR A 270 2.93 -12.13 19.83
C TYR A 270 2.19 -12.93 18.75
N GLY A 271 2.54 -14.19 18.53
CA GLY A 271 1.82 -15.09 17.62
C GLY A 271 0.35 -15.22 18.00
N ILE A 272 0.06 -15.54 19.26
CA ILE A 272 -1.31 -15.66 19.80
C ILE A 272 -2.05 -14.32 19.71
N GLN A 273 -1.40 -13.21 20.03
CA GLN A 273 -2.00 -11.87 19.96
C GLN A 273 -2.37 -11.50 18.52
N ILE A 274 -1.47 -11.76 17.56
CA ILE A 274 -1.72 -11.50 16.14
C ILE A 274 -2.88 -12.37 15.63
N GLU A 275 -2.94 -13.64 16.01
CA GLU A 275 -4.05 -14.53 15.64
C GLU A 275 -5.38 -14.05 16.21
N ARG A 276 -5.42 -13.64 17.49
CA ARG A 276 -6.61 -13.06 18.11
C ARG A 276 -7.07 -11.80 17.37
N LEU A 277 -6.16 -10.86 17.10
CA LEU A 277 -6.49 -9.63 16.36
C LEU A 277 -6.98 -9.92 14.93
N ARG A 278 -6.41 -10.94 14.27
CA ARG A 278 -6.89 -11.40 12.96
C ARG A 278 -8.31 -11.95 13.06
N LYS A 279 -8.60 -12.77 14.07
CA LYS A 279 -9.95 -13.31 14.31
C LYS A 279 -10.96 -12.19 14.54
N ASP A 280 -10.66 -11.24 15.43
CA ASP A 280 -11.53 -10.10 15.72
C ASP A 280 -11.76 -9.23 14.47
N LYS A 281 -10.70 -8.97 13.68
CA LYS A 281 -10.82 -8.29 12.38
C LYS A 281 -11.74 -9.03 11.41
N THR A 282 -11.62 -10.35 11.29
CA THR A 282 -12.49 -11.14 10.41
C THR A 282 -13.94 -11.13 10.87
N GLN A 283 -14.19 -11.21 12.18
CA GLN A 283 -15.53 -11.10 12.75
C GLN A 283 -16.14 -9.72 12.47
N LEU A 284 -15.39 -8.65 12.70
CA LEU A 284 -15.85 -7.28 12.43
C LEU A 284 -16.16 -7.08 10.94
N LEU A 285 -15.31 -7.58 10.04
CA LEU A 285 -15.57 -7.54 8.59
C LEU A 285 -16.85 -8.31 8.21
N ASN A 286 -17.11 -9.45 8.84
CA ASN A 286 -18.34 -10.20 8.63
C ASN A 286 -19.56 -9.42 9.13
N HIS A 287 -19.49 -8.79 10.31
CA HIS A 287 -20.55 -7.91 10.80
C HIS A 287 -20.81 -6.71 9.88
N ILE A 288 -19.75 -6.10 9.33
CA ILE A 288 -19.89 -5.00 8.37
C ILE A 288 -20.59 -5.50 7.08
N ARG A 289 -20.23 -6.69 6.59
CA ARG A 289 -20.88 -7.28 5.41
C ARG A 289 -22.36 -7.57 5.67
N THR A 290 -22.72 -8.13 6.83
CA THR A 290 -24.12 -8.42 7.16
C THR A 290 -24.93 -7.14 7.28
N ILE A 291 -24.41 -6.10 7.96
CA ILE A 291 -25.06 -4.79 8.06
C ILE A 291 -25.23 -4.18 6.66
N LYS A 292 -24.22 -4.24 5.80
CA LYS A 292 -24.31 -3.73 4.43
C LYS A 292 -25.40 -4.44 3.62
N LEU A 293 -25.53 -5.76 3.77
CA LEU A 293 -26.60 -6.53 3.14
C LEU A 293 -27.99 -6.14 3.67
N ILE A 294 -28.13 -5.95 4.99
CA ILE A 294 -29.37 -5.49 5.61
C ILE A 294 -29.74 -4.10 5.07
N LEU A 295 -28.78 -3.17 5.02
CA LEU A 295 -28.99 -1.82 4.50
C LEU A 295 -29.40 -1.82 3.02
N GLN A 296 -28.80 -2.68 2.20
CA GLN A 296 -29.18 -2.85 0.80
C GLN A 296 -30.61 -3.39 0.66
N LYS A 297 -30.99 -4.37 1.49
CA LYS A 297 -32.36 -4.91 1.52
C LYS A 297 -33.38 -3.85 1.93
N LEU A 298 -33.09 -3.07 2.99
CA LEU A 298 -33.95 -1.97 3.42
C LEU A 298 -34.11 -0.91 2.33
N LYS A 299 -33.00 -0.46 1.73
CA LYS A 299 -33.03 0.51 0.61
C LYS A 299 -33.86 0.00 -0.57
N HIS A 300 -33.76 -1.30 -0.89
CA HIS A 300 -34.57 -1.91 -1.94
C HIS A 300 -36.05 -1.96 -1.58
N ASN A 301 -36.38 -2.35 -0.34
CA ASN A 301 -37.75 -2.40 0.15
C ASN A 301 -38.40 -1.01 0.16
N ASP A 302 -37.72 0.01 0.68
CA ASP A 302 -38.21 1.39 0.69
C ASP A 302 -38.42 1.92 -0.73
N LYS A 303 -37.50 1.62 -1.65
CA LYS A 303 -37.64 1.97 -3.06
C LYS A 303 -38.88 1.31 -3.67
N GLN A 304 -39.09 0.02 -3.39
CA GLN A 304 -40.26 -0.71 -3.89
C GLN A 304 -41.56 -0.14 -3.32
N ARG A 305 -41.61 0.10 -2.01
CA ARG A 305 -42.77 0.71 -1.33
C ARG A 305 -43.09 2.09 -1.91
N LEU A 306 -42.08 2.90 -2.20
CA LEU A 306 -42.28 4.21 -2.82
C LEU A 306 -42.83 4.09 -4.25
N ILE A 307 -42.32 3.14 -5.04
CA ILE A 307 -42.84 2.84 -6.38
C ILE A 307 -44.31 2.41 -6.29
N ASP A 308 -44.65 1.52 -5.36
CA ASP A 308 -46.01 1.00 -5.18
C ASP A 308 -46.98 2.10 -4.77
N ILE A 309 -46.61 2.94 -3.79
CA ILE A 309 -47.43 4.08 -3.35
C ILE A 309 -47.62 5.07 -4.51
N THR A 310 -46.55 5.42 -5.22
CA THR A 310 -46.61 6.39 -6.34
C THR A 310 -47.42 5.85 -7.52
N SER A 311 -47.29 4.56 -7.82
CA SER A 311 -48.06 3.89 -8.87
C SER A 311 -49.54 3.83 -8.50
N ASN A 312 -49.87 3.45 -7.27
CA ASN A 312 -51.25 3.37 -6.79
C ASN A 312 -51.90 4.75 -6.70
N SER A 313 -51.19 5.77 -6.22
CA SER A 313 -51.70 7.14 -6.19
C SER A 313 -51.93 7.68 -7.60
N SER A 314 -50.99 7.46 -8.54
CA SER A 314 -51.16 7.84 -9.94
C SER A 314 -52.37 7.15 -10.59
N LYS A 315 -52.57 5.86 -10.35
CA LYS A 315 -53.75 5.13 -10.83
C LYS A 315 -55.05 5.68 -10.25
N CYS A 316 -55.06 6.03 -8.96
CA CYS A 316 -56.22 6.62 -8.30
C CYS A 316 -56.54 8.00 -8.88
N ILE A 317 -55.51 8.85 -9.04
CA ILE A 317 -55.63 10.19 -9.65
C ILE A 317 -56.22 10.07 -11.06
N LYS A 318 -55.70 9.18 -11.90
CA LYS A 318 -56.24 8.97 -13.26
C LYS A 318 -57.71 8.57 -13.26
N LYS A 319 -58.12 7.65 -12.38
CA LYS A 319 -59.54 7.26 -12.24
C LYS A 319 -60.42 8.42 -11.79
N LEU A 320 -59.92 9.25 -10.87
CA LEU A 320 -60.64 10.43 -10.41
C LEU A 320 -60.74 11.49 -11.52
N GLU A 321 -59.67 11.71 -12.29
CA GLU A 321 -59.67 12.58 -13.46
C GLU A 321 -60.65 12.10 -14.52
N GLU A 322 -60.68 10.80 -14.83
CA GLU A 322 -61.66 10.19 -15.74
C GLU A 322 -63.10 10.43 -15.26
N ASN A 323 -63.37 10.24 -13.96
CA ASN A 323 -64.69 10.52 -13.37
C ASN A 323 -65.06 12.00 -13.45
N ILE A 324 -64.10 12.91 -13.21
CA ILE A 324 -64.31 14.37 -13.34
C ILE A 324 -64.64 14.71 -14.80
N VAL A 325 -63.93 14.13 -15.78
CA VAL A 325 -64.22 14.33 -17.20
C VAL A 325 -65.62 13.83 -17.55
N LEU A 326 -66.03 12.66 -17.05
CA LEU A 326 -67.39 12.14 -17.25
C LEU A 326 -68.46 13.03 -16.61
N ALA A 327 -68.23 13.50 -15.37
CA ALA A 327 -69.13 14.42 -14.69
C ALA A 327 -69.26 15.75 -15.45
N ASN A 328 -68.14 16.32 -15.89
CA ASN A 328 -68.13 17.55 -16.69
C ASN A 328 -68.84 17.35 -18.04
N LYS A 329 -68.67 16.20 -18.69
CA LYS A 329 -69.40 15.86 -19.91
C LYS A 329 -70.91 15.78 -19.64
N LEU A 330 -71.33 15.14 -18.56
CA LEU A 330 -72.74 15.06 -18.16
C LEU A 330 -73.31 16.46 -17.89
N ILE A 331 -72.62 17.28 -17.09
CA ILE A 331 -73.04 18.67 -16.81
C ILE A 331 -73.12 19.49 -18.10
N SER A 332 -72.13 19.39 -18.99
CA SER A 332 -72.12 20.09 -20.28
C SER A 332 -73.30 19.67 -21.16
N THR A 333 -73.57 18.36 -21.28
CA THR A 333 -74.73 17.87 -22.02
C THR A 333 -76.06 18.29 -21.40
N ASN A 334 -76.17 18.29 -20.06
CA ASN A 334 -77.36 18.76 -19.37
C ASN A 334 -77.59 20.26 -19.59
N ASN A 335 -76.54 21.08 -19.51
CA ASN A 335 -76.61 22.50 -19.80
C ASN A 335 -77.03 22.77 -21.24
N LEU A 336 -76.54 21.98 -22.20
CA LEU A 336 -76.98 22.05 -23.59
C LEU A 336 -78.46 21.68 -23.74
N CYS A 337 -78.91 20.57 -23.14
CA CYS A 337 -80.32 20.18 -23.15
C CYS A 337 -81.22 21.25 -22.51
N ARG A 338 -80.81 21.82 -21.38
CA ARG A 338 -81.55 22.86 -20.65
C ARG A 338 -81.77 24.13 -21.49
N LYS A 339 -80.91 24.43 -22.48
CA LYS A 339 -81.16 25.54 -23.42
C LYS A 339 -82.44 25.36 -24.25
N TYR A 340 -82.78 24.13 -24.59
CA TYR A 340 -83.97 23.79 -25.39
C TYR A 340 -85.23 23.52 -24.56
N GLU A 341 -85.12 23.51 -23.23
CA GLU A 341 -86.27 23.35 -22.32
C GLU A 341 -87.07 24.66 -22.21
N THR A 342 -88.40 24.53 -22.12
CA THR A 342 -89.30 25.67 -21.88
C THR A 342 -89.14 26.21 -20.45
N GLU A 343 -89.50 27.47 -20.21
CA GLU A 343 -89.44 28.07 -18.86
C GLU A 343 -90.27 27.29 -17.83
N ARG A 344 -91.43 26.76 -18.26
CA ARG A 344 -92.28 25.91 -17.43
C ARG A 344 -91.54 24.65 -16.95
N GLU A 345 -90.79 23.99 -17.82
CA GLU A 345 -90.03 22.78 -17.47
C GLU A 345 -88.77 23.09 -16.66
N LYS A 346 -88.13 24.24 -16.92
CA LYS A 346 -86.99 24.72 -16.13
C LYS A 346 -87.37 24.99 -14.67
N LEU A 347 -88.57 25.53 -14.43
CA LEU A 347 -89.13 25.78 -13.09
C LEU A 347 -89.62 24.48 -12.44
N PHE A 348 -90.33 23.63 -13.19
CA PHE A 348 -90.88 22.37 -12.68
C PHE A 348 -89.79 21.34 -12.33
N SER A 349 -88.62 21.41 -12.98
CA SER A 349 -87.45 20.59 -12.63
C SER A 349 -86.95 20.83 -11.21
N CYS A 350 -87.27 21.98 -10.61
CA CYS A 350 -86.91 22.31 -9.22
C CYS A 350 -88.01 21.97 -8.19
N LEU A 351 -89.25 21.74 -8.62
CA LEU A 351 -90.42 21.74 -7.72
C LEU A 351 -90.92 20.36 -7.27
N SER A 352 -90.17 19.28 -7.50
CA SER A 352 -90.59 17.91 -7.10
C SER A 352 -89.72 17.32 -5.99
N LEU A 353 -89.25 18.15 -5.05
CA LEU A 353 -88.53 17.71 -3.83
C LEU A 353 -89.23 18.16 -2.53
N GLU A 354 -90.54 18.38 -2.57
CA GLU A 354 -91.35 18.56 -1.36
C GLU A 354 -92.44 17.48 -1.30
N ASP A 355 -92.08 16.36 -0.68
CA ASP A 355 -93.03 15.58 0.12
C ASP A 355 -92.83 16.03 1.58
N PRO A 356 -93.74 16.82 2.18
CA PRO A 356 -93.63 17.19 3.58
C PRO A 356 -94.28 16.10 4.43
N LYS A 357 -93.50 15.13 4.92
CA LYS A 357 -93.95 14.26 6.02
C LYS A 357 -92.82 13.96 7.04
N LYS A 358 -92.89 14.77 8.11
CA LYS A 358 -92.73 14.45 9.53
C LYS A 358 -91.33 14.40 10.15
N GLU A 359 -91.09 15.49 10.86
CA GLU A 359 -90.34 15.75 12.08
C GLU A 359 -90.18 14.59 13.10
N ASP A 360 -89.03 14.71 13.79
CA ASP A 360 -88.64 14.29 15.14
C ASP A 360 -88.37 12.80 15.45
N ILE A 361 -87.12 12.49 15.85
CA ILE A 361 -86.72 12.17 17.25
C ILE A 361 -85.27 11.58 17.29
N THR A 362 -84.41 12.30 18.01
CA THR A 362 -83.16 11.95 18.75
C THR A 362 -82.01 11.12 18.17
N ILE A 363 -80.82 11.70 18.40
CA ILE A 363 -79.47 11.15 18.34
C ILE A 363 -79.24 10.18 19.50
N GLU A 364 -78.76 8.96 19.25
CA GLU A 364 -77.65 8.29 19.97
C GLU A 364 -77.32 6.91 19.36
N GLU A 365 -76.04 6.74 18.98
CA GLU A 365 -75.13 5.56 19.07
C GLU A 365 -75.73 4.13 19.05
N GLU A 366 -75.17 3.09 18.44
CA GLU A 366 -74.03 2.81 17.59
C GLU A 366 -74.33 1.43 16.95
N LYS A 367 -73.92 1.26 15.69
CA LYS A 367 -73.52 -0.01 15.05
C LYS A 367 -74.55 -1.14 14.85
N ASP A 368 -74.35 -1.82 13.73
CA ASP A 368 -74.89 -3.13 13.36
C ASP A 368 -76.38 -3.22 12.98
N LYS A 369 -76.71 -2.59 11.85
CA LYS A 369 -77.72 -3.15 10.93
C LYS A 369 -77.13 -3.26 9.53
N LEU A 370 -76.84 -4.50 9.13
CA LEU A 370 -76.67 -4.95 7.75
C LEU A 370 -77.80 -4.35 6.89
N PHE A 371 -77.51 -3.23 6.23
CA PHE A 371 -78.39 -2.68 5.22
C PHE A 371 -78.42 -3.65 4.05
N SER A 372 -79.54 -4.35 3.91
CA SER A 372 -79.89 -5.12 2.73
C SER A 372 -79.60 -4.27 1.48
N ASN A 373 -78.71 -4.76 0.61
CA ASN A 373 -78.23 -4.09 -0.61
C ASN A 373 -79.36 -3.69 -1.59
N ASN A 374 -80.59 -4.15 -1.34
CA ASN A 374 -81.77 -3.82 -2.14
C ASN A 374 -82.27 -2.38 -1.89
N ASN A 375 -82.22 -1.87 -0.66
CA ASN A 375 -82.71 -0.52 -0.33
C ASN A 375 -81.84 0.60 -0.96
N LEU A 376 -80.54 0.36 -1.16
CA LEU A 376 -79.63 1.30 -1.83
C LEU A 376 -79.82 1.31 -3.36
N LYS A 377 -80.22 0.18 -3.95
CA LYS A 377 -80.56 0.11 -5.38
C LYS A 377 -81.91 0.78 -5.66
N GLU A 378 -82.91 0.57 -4.82
CA GLU A 378 -84.22 1.23 -4.93
C GLU A 378 -84.09 2.76 -4.80
N LYS A 379 -83.31 3.25 -3.84
CA LYS A 379 -83.01 4.69 -3.72
C LYS A 379 -82.32 5.26 -4.96
N LYS A 380 -81.40 4.51 -5.60
CA LYS A 380 -80.75 4.94 -6.85
C LYS A 380 -81.72 4.99 -8.05
N ILE A 381 -82.72 4.11 -8.10
CA ILE A 381 -83.75 4.12 -9.14
C ILE A 381 -84.67 5.32 -8.95
N CYS A 382 -85.11 5.59 -7.72
CA CYS A 382 -85.94 6.76 -7.41
C CYS A 382 -85.27 8.10 -7.79
N LEU A 383 -83.93 8.21 -7.72
CA LEU A 383 -83.20 9.41 -8.13
C LEU A 383 -83.40 9.76 -9.63
N PHE A 384 -83.68 8.78 -10.47
CA PHE A 384 -83.92 9.00 -11.91
C PHE A 384 -85.40 9.16 -12.26
N ASP A 385 -86.33 8.95 -11.33
CA ASP A 385 -87.77 9.03 -11.62
C ASP A 385 -88.18 10.41 -12.13
N ASN A 386 -87.67 11.48 -11.51
CA ASN A 386 -87.93 12.85 -11.97
C ASN A 386 -87.34 13.11 -13.35
N PHE A 387 -86.18 12.54 -13.67
CA PHE A 387 -85.59 12.62 -15.00
C PHE A 387 -86.46 11.91 -16.05
N PHE A 388 -86.96 10.71 -15.75
CA PHE A 388 -87.84 9.97 -16.66
C PHE A 388 -89.21 10.65 -16.83
N LYS A 389 -89.80 11.19 -15.76
CA LYS A 389 -91.03 12.01 -15.84
C LYS A 389 -90.82 13.21 -16.77
N ARG A 390 -89.71 13.94 -16.63
CA ARG A 390 -89.35 15.06 -17.51
C ARG A 390 -89.20 14.62 -18.96
N LYS A 391 -88.47 13.53 -19.22
CA LYS A 391 -88.29 12.97 -20.56
C LYS A 391 -89.62 12.58 -21.19
N ASN A 392 -90.49 11.89 -20.44
CA ASN A 392 -91.79 11.45 -20.95
C ASN A 392 -92.71 12.62 -21.30
N LYS A 393 -92.68 13.71 -20.51
CA LYS A 393 -93.43 14.94 -20.82
C LYS A 393 -93.01 15.55 -22.15
N VAL A 394 -91.70 15.74 -22.36
CA VAL A 394 -91.15 16.26 -23.62
C VAL A 394 -91.55 15.37 -24.80
N VAL A 395 -91.52 14.04 -24.63
CA VAL A 395 -91.94 13.10 -25.67
C VAL A 395 -93.43 13.26 -26.02
N LEU A 396 -94.30 13.46 -25.02
CA LEU A 396 -95.73 13.72 -25.23
C LEU A 396 -95.95 15.04 -25.98
N ASP A 397 -95.25 16.11 -25.59
CA ASP A 397 -95.34 17.41 -26.25
C ASP A 397 -94.89 17.33 -27.72
N ILE A 398 -93.80 16.60 -28.00
CA ILE A 398 -93.35 16.32 -29.38
C ILE A 398 -94.44 15.58 -30.17
N ILE A 399 -95.14 14.61 -29.56
CA ILE A 399 -96.22 13.87 -30.22
C ILE A 399 -97.41 14.80 -30.53
N ILE A 400 -97.80 15.67 -29.59
CA ILE A 400 -98.87 16.65 -29.77
C ILE A 400 -98.52 17.63 -30.89
N LEU A 401 -97.33 18.24 -30.86
CA LEU A 401 -96.86 19.16 -31.91
C LEU A 401 -96.82 18.47 -33.29
N LYS A 402 -96.39 17.20 -33.36
CA LYS A 402 -96.44 16.44 -34.62
C LYS A 402 -97.87 16.22 -35.11
N LYS A 403 -98.84 16.01 -34.22
CA LYS A 403 -100.26 15.84 -34.58
C LYS A 403 -100.85 17.15 -35.07
N GLU A 404 -100.60 18.27 -34.39
CA GLU A 404 -101.03 19.61 -34.81
C GLU A 404 -100.39 20.02 -36.13
N LEU A 405 -99.09 19.82 -36.30
CA LEU A 405 -98.39 20.09 -37.56
C LEU A 405 -99.00 19.29 -38.71
N LYS A 406 -99.32 18.00 -38.50
CA LYS A 406 -100.03 17.18 -39.49
C LYS A 406 -101.43 17.75 -39.80
N TYR A 407 -102.16 18.22 -38.78
CA TYR A 407 -103.49 18.83 -38.95
C TYR A 407 -103.41 20.16 -39.71
N LEU A 408 -102.52 21.07 -39.32
CA LEU A 408 -102.28 22.34 -40.01
C LEU A 408 -101.79 22.13 -41.44
N LYS A 409 -100.94 21.13 -41.71
CA LYS A 409 -100.57 20.77 -43.09
C LYS A 409 -101.77 20.29 -43.91
N LYS A 410 -102.73 19.58 -43.31
CA LYS A 410 -103.98 19.21 -44.00
C LYS A 410 -104.84 20.43 -44.27
N LYS A 411 -105.11 21.27 -43.27
CA LYS A 411 -105.85 22.53 -43.44
C LYS A 411 -105.21 23.46 -44.45
N ASN A 412 -103.89 23.62 -44.44
CA ASN A 412 -103.19 24.45 -45.42
C ASN A 412 -103.29 23.87 -46.84
N LYS A 413 -103.30 22.54 -46.99
CA LYS A 413 -103.63 21.91 -48.28
C LYS A 413 -105.08 22.18 -48.69
N GLU A 414 -106.02 22.16 -47.76
CA GLU A 414 -107.42 22.52 -48.02
C GLU A 414 -107.58 24.00 -48.39
N TYR A 415 -106.93 24.92 -47.66
CA TYR A 415 -106.94 26.34 -47.99
C TYR A 415 -106.26 26.63 -49.32
N LYS A 416 -105.15 25.95 -49.64
CA LYS A 416 -104.55 26.04 -50.98
C LYS A 416 -105.53 25.60 -52.04
N LYS A 417 -106.22 24.46 -51.87
CA LYS A 417 -107.28 24.04 -52.79
C LYS A 417 -108.41 25.07 -52.90
N ASN A 418 -108.87 25.64 -51.79
CA ASN A 418 -109.93 26.65 -51.81
C ASN A 418 -109.46 27.96 -52.46
N ILE A 419 -108.20 28.35 -52.27
CA ILE A 419 -107.60 29.50 -52.95
C ILE A 419 -107.48 29.20 -54.44
N ASP A 420 -106.99 28.02 -54.83
CA ASP A 420 -106.93 27.58 -56.23
C ASP A 420 -108.35 27.62 -56.85
N GLU A 421 -109.38 27.12 -56.14
CA GLU A 421 -110.79 27.18 -56.58
C GLU A 421 -111.34 28.63 -56.67
N MET A 422 -110.90 29.54 -55.80
CA MET A 422 -111.31 30.95 -55.84
C MET A 422 -110.56 31.75 -56.91
N GLU A 423 -109.26 31.48 -57.11
CA GLU A 423 -108.48 31.98 -58.23
C GLU A 423 -109.07 31.49 -59.55
N ASP A 424 -109.48 30.22 -59.63
CA ASP A 424 -110.17 29.68 -60.81
C ASP A 424 -111.57 30.28 -61.02
N LYS A 425 -112.21 30.83 -59.98
CA LYS A 425 -113.48 31.57 -60.09
C LYS A 425 -113.29 33.05 -60.45
N LEU A 426 -112.22 33.68 -59.99
CA LEU A 426 -111.90 35.10 -60.21
C LEU A 426 -111.13 35.33 -61.52
N ASN A 427 -110.12 34.52 -61.79
CA ASN A 427 -109.55 34.38 -63.12
C ASN A 427 -110.49 33.44 -63.86
N LEU A 428 -111.22 33.93 -64.86
CA LEU A 428 -111.98 33.14 -65.85
C LEU A 428 -111.03 32.23 -66.67
N ASN A 429 -110.26 31.40 -65.99
CA ASN A 429 -109.32 30.46 -66.56
C ASN A 429 -110.12 29.27 -67.06
N ARG A 430 -109.79 28.80 -68.26
CA ARG A 430 -110.63 27.95 -69.14
C ARG A 430 -110.90 26.52 -68.62
N THR A 431 -110.69 26.24 -67.34
CA THR A 431 -110.65 24.89 -66.76
C THR A 431 -111.59 24.67 -65.57
N VAL A 432 -112.63 25.50 -65.37
CA VAL A 432 -113.68 25.22 -64.37
C VAL A 432 -115.09 25.24 -64.97
N LYS A 433 -115.89 24.21 -64.65
CA LYS A 433 -117.31 24.10 -64.98
C LYS A 433 -118.13 24.95 -64.00
N PHE A 434 -118.62 26.11 -64.45
CA PHE A 434 -119.56 26.92 -63.68
C PHE A 434 -120.88 26.16 -63.46
N LYS A 435 -121.35 26.08 -62.21
CA LYS A 435 -122.72 25.61 -61.90
C LYS A 435 -123.70 26.78 -62.10
N LYS A 436 -124.89 26.47 -62.62
CA LYS A 436 -125.92 27.43 -63.07
C LYS A 436 -126.47 28.39 -62.00
N GLU A 437 -126.08 28.24 -60.74
CA GLU A 437 -126.65 28.98 -59.59
C GLU A 437 -125.84 30.23 -59.22
N ASP A 438 -124.60 30.39 -59.71
CA ASP A 438 -123.68 31.47 -59.30
C ASP A 438 -123.80 32.77 -60.13
N PHE A 439 -124.66 32.80 -61.16
CA PHE A 439 -124.91 34.00 -61.97
C PHE A 439 -126.41 34.26 -62.14
N ILE A 440 -127.05 34.82 -61.12
CA ILE A 440 -128.40 35.38 -61.26
C ILE A 440 -128.26 36.85 -61.67
N ILE A 441 -128.33 37.11 -62.97
CA ILE A 441 -128.48 38.45 -63.53
C ILE A 441 -129.96 38.80 -63.50
N ARG A 442 -130.37 39.75 -62.65
CA ARG A 442 -131.71 40.35 -62.73
C ARG A 442 -131.76 41.28 -63.95
N PRO A 443 -132.70 41.09 -64.89
CA PRO A 443 -132.88 42.01 -66.01
C PRO A 443 -133.72 43.23 -65.57
N SER A 444 -133.43 44.40 -66.15
CA SER A 444 -134.40 45.49 -66.29
C SER A 444 -135.46 45.12 -67.33
#